data_AF-A0A1F3B1K2-F1
#
_entry.id   AF-A0A1F3B1K2-F1
#
_cell.length_a   1.000
_cell.length_b   1.000
_cell.length_c   1.000
_cell.angle_alpha   90.00
_cell.angle_beta   90.00
_cell.angle_gamma   90.00
#
_symmetry.space_group_name_H-M   'P 1'
#
loop_
_entity.id
_entity.type
_entity.pdbx_description
1 polymer ?
#
loop_
_entity_poly.entity_id
_entity_poly.type
_entity_poly.pdbx_seq_one_letter_code
_entity_poly.pdbx_strand_id
1 'polypeptide(L)'
;MTTHIVIGDIAPRVQYQADGVLSDFAYPFPIFKDADLEVYLGETPQTAGFTVIGAGQSSGGAVSFTTPPVNGVLVTLRRKLSIQRISDFQQSGEFRASVINDELDYQTAALQQVSDEAGRGVKLPPTAPAGINTTLPLPAANAVLMYNATADGFANGPTASAISAAQGHAQSAAASATQAGTSASAASASASGASASASASAASASASATSAQEAAASAMAADVSKIVWRGPWSSVTAYAVSDAVERFGSSYVCLVAHTGIEPPSGATWALMASKGLDGQGSGTVLSVGSGNGLTGGPITANGTLSINLDAMPGLEFNTGALRVKTGVGLVLDAAGTNVDVGTTANKVVQLDATAKLPAVDGSQLTNLPASGAPAGTVYAYAGSTAPSGHLLCDGAAVSRTAYADLFAVLSTAYGVGDGSTTFNVPDLRGRTAIGAGTGSGLTARTLAATGGEESHALTEAELAYHRHSLDTVGSTWAGTGLNYTNSAYSIGTKYTGYTGSGNAHNTMQPFLALNFIIKT
;
A
#
# COMPACT_ATOMS: atom_id res chain seq x y z
N MET A 1 69.07 -46.22 -14.47
CA MET A 1 67.71 -46.00 -14.97
C MET A 1 67.57 -44.51 -15.20
N THR A 2 67.75 -44.07 -16.44
CA THR A 2 67.56 -42.66 -16.83
C THR A 2 66.11 -42.28 -16.54
N THR A 3 65.96 -41.30 -15.66
CA THR A 3 64.70 -40.85 -15.07
C THR A 3 63.90 -40.12 -16.14
N HIS A 4 62.82 -40.74 -16.62
CA HIS A 4 61.79 -40.01 -17.36
C HIS A 4 61.05 -39.08 -16.40
N ILE A 5 60.47 -38.01 -16.94
CA ILE A 5 59.64 -37.08 -16.16
C ILE A 5 58.36 -37.82 -15.77
N VAL A 6 57.96 -37.76 -14.51
CA VAL A 6 56.69 -38.35 -14.07
C VAL A 6 55.69 -37.23 -13.82
N ILE A 7 54.51 -37.31 -14.44
CA ILE A 7 53.45 -36.33 -14.23
C ILE A 7 52.59 -36.71 -13.03
N GLY A 8 52.78 -36.00 -11.90
CA GLY A 8 51.94 -36.12 -10.70
C GLY A 8 50.63 -35.35 -10.80
N ASP A 9 49.68 -35.62 -9.89
CA ASP A 9 48.40 -34.90 -9.75
C ASP A 9 48.61 -33.51 -9.12
N ILE A 10 49.15 -32.58 -9.91
CA ILE A 10 49.46 -31.20 -9.51
C ILE A 10 48.92 -30.28 -10.59
N ALA A 11 48.28 -29.18 -10.19
CA ALA A 11 47.79 -28.18 -11.12
C ALA A 11 48.95 -27.60 -11.96
N PRO A 12 48.82 -27.50 -13.29
CA PRO A 12 49.89 -27.04 -14.18
C PRO A 12 50.09 -25.51 -14.16
N ARG A 13 49.73 -24.86 -13.04
CA ARG A 13 49.73 -23.41 -12.85
C ARG A 13 49.86 -23.06 -11.37
N VAL A 14 50.66 -22.04 -11.06
CA VAL A 14 50.81 -21.48 -9.72
C VAL A 14 50.85 -19.96 -9.77
N GLN A 15 50.43 -19.31 -8.69
CA GLN A 15 50.42 -17.85 -8.55
C GLN A 15 51.06 -17.43 -7.23
N TYR A 16 51.79 -16.32 -7.29
CA TYR A 16 52.41 -15.67 -6.14
C TYR A 16 52.11 -14.18 -6.16
N GLN A 17 51.98 -13.57 -4.99
CA GLN A 17 51.98 -12.12 -4.85
C GLN A 17 53.41 -11.64 -4.64
N ALA A 18 53.92 -10.79 -5.52
CA ALA A 18 55.26 -10.25 -5.38
C ALA A 18 55.33 -9.26 -4.21
N ASP A 19 56.43 -9.29 -3.46
CA ASP A 19 56.73 -8.39 -2.33
C ASP A 19 57.65 -7.22 -2.73
N GLY A 20 58.10 -7.17 -3.99
CA GLY A 20 59.07 -6.18 -4.48
C GLY A 20 60.54 -6.54 -4.22
N VAL A 21 60.82 -7.69 -3.62
CA VAL A 21 62.18 -8.09 -3.19
C VAL A 21 62.55 -9.48 -3.69
N LEU A 22 61.65 -10.46 -3.57
CA LEU A 22 61.87 -11.83 -4.00
C LEU A 22 61.94 -11.91 -5.54
N SER A 23 63.01 -12.54 -6.04
CA SER A 23 63.23 -12.73 -7.49
C SER A 23 63.02 -14.17 -7.94
N ASP A 24 63.00 -15.13 -7.01
CA ASP A 24 62.86 -16.55 -7.31
C ASP A 24 61.47 -17.05 -6.92
N PHE A 25 60.77 -17.64 -7.90
CA PHE A 25 59.43 -18.18 -7.72
C PHE A 25 59.40 -19.63 -8.21
N ALA A 26 59.08 -20.56 -7.30
CA ALA A 26 59.01 -21.97 -7.64
C ALA A 26 57.80 -22.29 -8.53
N TYR A 27 57.90 -23.32 -9.37
CA TYR A 27 56.76 -23.95 -10.01
C TYR A 27 56.77 -25.45 -9.66
N PRO A 28 55.73 -25.97 -8.98
CA PRO A 28 55.76 -27.34 -8.42
C PRO A 28 55.35 -28.43 -9.42
N PHE A 29 55.25 -28.10 -10.71
CA PHE A 29 54.79 -29.00 -11.76
C PHE A 29 55.89 -29.21 -12.81
N PRO A 30 55.99 -30.41 -13.41
CA PRO A 30 57.01 -30.70 -14.41
C PRO A 30 56.78 -29.95 -15.74
N ILE A 31 57.86 -29.53 -16.39
CA ILE A 31 57.90 -28.99 -17.77
C ILE A 31 58.97 -29.74 -18.58
N PHE A 32 58.79 -29.90 -19.89
CA PHE A 32 59.71 -30.71 -20.72
C PHE A 32 60.87 -29.88 -21.28
N LYS A 33 60.62 -28.63 -21.64
CA LYS A 33 61.61 -27.63 -22.03
C LYS A 33 61.26 -26.27 -21.43
N ASP A 34 62.25 -25.37 -21.32
CA ASP A 34 62.04 -24.02 -20.77
C ASP A 34 60.91 -23.26 -21.49
N ALA A 35 60.78 -23.46 -22.81
CA ALA A 35 59.75 -22.84 -23.64
C ALA A 35 58.31 -23.33 -23.35
N ASP A 36 58.14 -24.40 -22.57
CA ASP A 36 56.83 -24.88 -22.15
C ASP A 36 56.30 -24.13 -20.92
N LEU A 37 57.02 -23.15 -20.39
CA LEU A 37 56.59 -22.33 -19.28
C LEU A 37 56.28 -20.91 -19.74
N GLU A 38 55.04 -20.47 -19.51
CA GLU A 38 54.64 -19.09 -19.70
C GLU A 38 54.65 -18.35 -18.35
N VAL A 39 55.23 -17.15 -18.36
CA VAL A 39 55.41 -16.30 -17.19
C VAL A 39 54.63 -15.01 -17.41
N TYR A 40 53.81 -14.61 -16.43
CA TYR A 40 53.03 -13.38 -16.46
C TYR A 40 53.33 -12.52 -15.22
N LEU A 41 53.38 -11.21 -15.44
CA LEU A 41 53.33 -10.20 -14.38
C LEU A 41 52.02 -9.42 -14.55
N GLY A 42 51.08 -9.62 -13.62
CA GLY A 42 49.70 -9.20 -13.79
C GLY A 42 49.08 -9.88 -15.01
N GLU A 43 48.59 -9.10 -15.97
CA GLU A 43 48.02 -9.59 -17.22
C GLU A 43 49.03 -9.64 -18.38
N THR A 44 50.26 -9.15 -18.17
CA THR A 44 51.25 -8.99 -19.24
C THR A 44 52.17 -10.22 -19.34
N PRO A 45 52.17 -10.95 -20.48
CA PRO A 45 53.11 -12.05 -20.69
C PRO A 45 54.54 -11.51 -20.76
N GLN A 46 55.46 -12.18 -20.09
CA GLN A 46 56.89 -11.88 -20.13
C GLN A 46 57.57 -12.80 -21.14
N THR A 47 58.39 -12.23 -22.02
CA THR A 47 59.18 -12.97 -23.02
C THR A 47 60.68 -12.89 -22.76
N ALA A 48 61.11 -12.07 -21.81
CA ALA A 48 62.50 -11.88 -21.38
C ALA A 48 62.56 -11.39 -19.93
N GLY A 49 63.76 -11.25 -19.35
CA GLY A 49 63.96 -10.73 -17.99
C GLY A 49 63.81 -11.75 -16.87
N PHE A 50 63.79 -13.04 -17.23
CA PHE A 50 63.78 -14.16 -16.29
C PHE A 50 64.56 -15.36 -16.87
N THR A 51 64.95 -16.28 -16.00
CA THR A 51 65.56 -17.57 -16.35
C THR A 51 64.71 -18.68 -15.75
N VAL A 52 64.43 -19.71 -16.56
CA VAL A 52 63.74 -20.93 -16.13
C VAL A 52 64.78 -21.94 -15.67
N ILE A 53 64.56 -22.54 -14.50
CA ILE A 53 65.46 -23.50 -13.87
C ILE A 53 64.64 -24.75 -13.54
N GLY A 54 65.13 -25.94 -13.93
CA GLY A 54 64.49 -27.21 -13.57
C GLY A 54 63.55 -27.78 -14.65
N ALA A 55 63.70 -27.39 -15.92
CA ALA A 55 63.08 -28.16 -17.01
C ALA A 55 63.63 -29.58 -17.05
N GLY A 56 62.76 -30.54 -17.38
CA GLY A 56 63.10 -31.96 -17.35
C GLY A 56 63.01 -32.63 -15.97
N GLN A 57 62.58 -31.92 -14.93
CA GLN A 57 62.47 -32.46 -13.56
C GLN A 57 61.02 -32.74 -13.17
N SER A 58 60.76 -33.91 -12.59
CA SER A 58 59.41 -34.34 -12.14
C SER A 58 58.84 -33.46 -11.01
N SER A 59 59.70 -32.87 -10.18
CA SER A 59 59.29 -32.01 -9.06
C SER A 59 59.05 -30.54 -9.47
N GLY A 60 59.19 -30.22 -10.76
CA GLY A 60 59.20 -28.84 -11.22
C GLY A 60 60.51 -28.11 -10.92
N GLY A 61 60.45 -26.80 -10.78
CA GLY A 61 61.64 -25.94 -10.73
C GLY A 61 61.36 -24.54 -10.23
N ALA A 62 62.09 -23.54 -10.73
CA ALA A 62 61.89 -22.14 -10.39
C ALA A 62 62.11 -21.20 -11.57
N VAL A 63 61.49 -20.02 -11.50
CA VAL A 63 61.76 -18.88 -12.36
C VAL A 63 62.48 -17.81 -11.56
N SER A 64 63.65 -17.40 -12.04
CA SER A 64 64.47 -16.36 -11.44
C SER A 64 64.41 -15.09 -12.29
N PHE A 65 63.85 -14.01 -11.75
CA PHE A 65 63.75 -12.72 -12.44
C PHE A 65 65.05 -11.92 -12.31
N THR A 66 65.47 -11.27 -13.40
CA THR A 66 66.65 -10.38 -13.40
C THR A 66 66.38 -9.08 -12.60
N THR A 67 65.11 -8.71 -12.44
CA THR A 67 64.67 -7.61 -11.60
C THR A 67 63.45 -8.08 -10.80
N PRO A 68 63.45 -7.96 -9.46
CA PRO A 68 62.32 -8.38 -8.64
C PRO A 68 60.99 -7.77 -9.15
N PRO A 69 59.93 -8.57 -9.33
CA PRO A 69 58.63 -8.04 -9.68
C PRO A 69 58.11 -7.04 -8.64
N VAL A 70 57.46 -5.96 -9.09
CA VAL A 70 56.98 -4.87 -8.22
C VAL A 70 56.01 -5.40 -7.16
N ASN A 71 56.11 -4.88 -5.93
CA ASN A 71 55.23 -5.24 -4.82
C ASN A 71 53.75 -5.14 -5.20
N GLY A 72 52.97 -6.19 -4.90
CA GLY A 72 51.55 -6.29 -5.19
C GLY A 72 51.21 -6.80 -6.59
N VAL A 73 52.18 -6.90 -7.50
CA VAL A 73 51.96 -7.53 -8.81
C VAL A 73 51.85 -9.04 -8.65
N LEU A 74 50.88 -9.63 -9.34
CA LEU A 74 50.66 -11.06 -9.31
C LEU A 74 51.57 -11.75 -10.33
N VAL A 75 52.44 -12.65 -9.86
CA VAL A 75 53.30 -13.50 -10.69
C VAL A 75 52.53 -14.78 -10.99
N THR A 76 52.29 -15.07 -12.27
CA THR A 76 51.67 -16.35 -12.69
C THR A 76 52.66 -17.16 -13.50
N LEU A 77 52.89 -18.40 -13.07
CA LEU A 77 53.69 -19.39 -13.81
C LEU A 77 52.74 -20.49 -14.27
N ARG A 78 52.72 -20.80 -15.57
CA ARG A 78 51.86 -21.85 -16.10
C ARG A 78 52.56 -22.68 -17.18
N ARG A 79 52.29 -23.98 -17.20
CA ARG A 79 52.73 -24.85 -18.29
C ARG A 79 51.85 -24.64 -19.52
N LYS A 80 52.47 -24.45 -20.68
CA LYS A 80 51.84 -24.36 -22.00
C LYS A 80 52.54 -25.26 -23.00
N LEU A 81 52.01 -26.47 -23.15
CA LEU A 81 52.43 -27.44 -24.15
C LEU A 81 51.77 -27.17 -25.50
N SER A 82 52.51 -27.44 -26.57
CA SER A 82 51.94 -27.55 -27.91
C SER A 82 51.19 -28.88 -28.02
N ILE A 83 49.89 -28.85 -28.28
CA ILE A 83 49.08 -30.07 -28.41
C ILE A 83 49.36 -30.69 -29.78
N GLN A 84 50.40 -31.53 -29.83
CA GLN A 84 50.82 -32.29 -31.01
C GLN A 84 51.43 -33.62 -30.56
N ARG A 85 51.36 -34.63 -31.43
CA ARG A 85 52.11 -35.87 -31.24
C ARG A 85 53.57 -35.61 -31.60
N ILE A 86 54.49 -35.94 -30.70
CA ILE A 86 55.93 -35.67 -30.90
C ILE A 86 56.71 -36.92 -31.34
N SER A 87 56.13 -38.10 -31.16
CA SER A 87 56.74 -39.37 -31.54
C SER A 87 56.00 -40.07 -32.69
N ASP A 88 56.73 -40.93 -33.42
CA ASP A 88 56.19 -41.83 -34.43
C ASP A 88 56.72 -43.26 -34.20
N PHE A 89 55.82 -44.19 -33.86
CA PHE A 89 56.19 -45.57 -33.57
C PHE A 89 56.27 -46.39 -34.86
N GLN A 90 57.43 -46.96 -35.13
CA GLN A 90 57.63 -47.81 -36.31
C GLN A 90 56.99 -49.18 -36.10
N GLN A 91 56.27 -49.67 -37.11
CA GLN A 91 55.73 -51.02 -37.11
C GLN A 91 56.88 -52.04 -37.05
N SER A 92 56.77 -53.02 -36.14
CA SER A 92 57.82 -54.04 -35.90
C SER A 92 59.18 -53.49 -35.42
N GLY A 93 59.23 -52.25 -34.93
CA GLY A 93 60.41 -51.66 -34.29
C GLY A 93 60.66 -52.18 -32.87
N GLU A 94 61.84 -51.86 -32.33
CA GLU A 94 62.21 -52.20 -30.94
C GLU A 94 61.32 -51.46 -29.93
N PHE A 95 60.94 -52.15 -28.84
CA PHE A 95 60.14 -51.56 -27.76
C PHE A 95 61.00 -50.65 -26.87
N ARG A 96 60.97 -49.34 -27.16
CA ARG A 96 61.71 -48.32 -26.40
C ARG A 96 60.84 -47.78 -25.27
N ALA A 97 60.87 -48.47 -24.11
CA ALA A 97 60.05 -48.11 -22.95
C ALA A 97 60.19 -46.64 -22.51
N SER A 98 61.38 -46.05 -22.62
CA SER A 98 61.60 -44.64 -22.28
C SER A 98 60.83 -43.68 -23.19
N VAL A 99 60.80 -43.94 -24.51
CA VAL A 99 60.07 -43.10 -25.48
C VAL A 99 58.56 -43.19 -25.27
N ILE A 100 58.08 -44.37 -24.88
CA ILE A 100 56.66 -44.58 -24.57
C ILE A 100 56.26 -43.89 -23.28
N ASN A 101 57.10 -43.96 -22.24
CA ASN A 101 56.86 -43.21 -21.00
C ASN A 101 56.84 -41.71 -21.29
N ASP A 102 57.86 -41.17 -21.97
CA ASP A 102 57.93 -39.74 -22.30
C ASP A 102 56.69 -39.26 -23.10
N GLU A 103 56.18 -40.07 -24.02
CA GLU A 103 54.94 -39.78 -24.77
C GLU A 103 53.69 -39.83 -23.87
N LEU A 104 53.58 -40.84 -22.99
CA LEU A 104 52.46 -40.96 -22.05
C LEU A 104 52.45 -39.80 -21.04
N ASP A 105 53.63 -39.42 -20.56
CA ASP A 105 53.81 -38.27 -19.66
C ASP A 105 53.44 -36.97 -20.38
N TYR A 106 53.88 -36.77 -21.63
CA TYR A 106 53.49 -35.60 -22.42
C TYR A 106 51.97 -35.51 -22.61
N GLN A 107 51.32 -36.63 -22.94
CA GLN A 107 49.87 -36.71 -23.09
C GLN A 107 49.14 -36.42 -21.77
N THR A 108 49.61 -36.97 -20.65
CA THR A 108 49.05 -36.72 -19.32
C THR A 108 49.18 -35.24 -18.95
N ALA A 109 50.34 -34.63 -19.23
CA ALA A 109 50.58 -33.22 -18.99
C ALA A 109 49.69 -32.30 -19.83
N ALA A 110 49.43 -32.68 -21.09
CA ALA A 110 48.51 -31.98 -21.99
C ALA A 110 47.05 -32.10 -21.50
N LEU A 111 46.63 -33.27 -21.01
CA LEU A 111 45.31 -33.46 -20.42
C LEU A 111 45.10 -32.60 -19.17
N GLN A 112 46.10 -32.52 -18.28
CA GLN A 112 46.05 -31.62 -17.11
C GLN A 112 45.88 -30.16 -17.53
N GLN A 113 46.60 -29.72 -18.57
CA GLN A 113 46.48 -28.36 -19.10
C GLN A 113 45.08 -28.09 -19.68
N VAL A 114 44.54 -29.01 -20.47
CA VAL A 114 43.16 -28.89 -20.99
C VAL A 114 42.14 -28.84 -19.86
N SER A 115 42.32 -29.65 -18.81
CA SER A 115 41.47 -29.63 -17.61
C SER A 115 41.54 -28.30 -16.86
N ASP A 116 42.74 -27.73 -16.71
CA ASP A 116 42.96 -26.42 -16.08
C ASP A 116 42.37 -25.27 -16.92
N GLU A 117 42.49 -25.32 -18.26
CA GLU A 117 41.87 -24.35 -19.17
C GLU A 117 40.34 -24.44 -19.14
N ALA A 118 39.77 -25.65 -19.23
CA ALA A 118 38.32 -25.88 -19.05
C ALA A 118 37.84 -25.48 -17.64
N GLY A 119 38.72 -25.60 -16.64
CA GLY A 119 38.55 -25.14 -15.27
C GLY A 119 38.15 -23.67 -15.15
N ARG A 120 38.69 -22.82 -16.04
CA ARG A 120 38.49 -21.36 -16.05
C ARG A 120 37.42 -20.87 -17.02
N GLY A 121 36.77 -21.76 -17.77
CA GLY A 121 35.66 -21.42 -18.65
C GLY A 121 34.33 -21.23 -17.89
N VAL A 122 33.32 -20.72 -18.59
CA VAL A 122 31.94 -20.70 -18.09
C VAL A 122 31.43 -22.14 -17.99
N LYS A 123 30.99 -22.53 -16.79
CA LYS A 123 30.48 -23.88 -16.52
C LYS A 123 29.00 -23.85 -16.20
N LEU A 124 28.27 -24.73 -16.86
CA LEU A 124 26.89 -25.01 -16.52
C LEU A 124 26.84 -26.14 -15.46
N PRO A 125 25.85 -26.12 -14.56
CA PRO A 125 25.65 -27.22 -13.62
C PRO A 125 25.31 -28.52 -14.38
N PRO A 126 25.53 -29.71 -13.79
CA PRO A 126 25.17 -31.00 -14.41
C PRO A 126 23.68 -31.14 -14.72
N THR A 127 22.83 -30.35 -14.07
CA THR A 127 21.38 -30.30 -14.27
C THR A 127 20.94 -29.34 -15.37
N ALA A 128 21.87 -28.63 -16.02
CA ALA A 128 21.53 -27.67 -17.06
C ALA A 128 20.90 -28.37 -18.27
N PRO A 129 19.87 -27.77 -18.89
CA PRO A 129 19.27 -28.26 -20.12
C PRO A 129 20.31 -28.41 -21.24
N ALA A 130 20.13 -29.43 -22.09
CA ALA A 130 20.92 -29.57 -23.30
C ALA A 130 20.66 -28.38 -24.25
N GLY A 131 21.71 -27.89 -24.92
CA GLY A 131 21.60 -26.85 -25.96
C GLY A 131 21.83 -25.40 -25.52
N ILE A 132 22.21 -25.14 -24.27
CA ILE A 132 22.61 -23.78 -23.85
C ILE A 132 23.93 -23.39 -24.52
N ASN A 133 23.93 -22.24 -25.22
CA ASN A 133 25.10 -21.66 -25.84
C ASN A 133 25.95 -20.92 -24.80
N THR A 134 27.14 -21.46 -24.53
CA THR A 134 28.11 -20.87 -23.59
C THR A 134 29.08 -19.86 -24.23
N THR A 135 28.87 -19.53 -25.51
CA THR A 135 29.66 -18.52 -26.21
C THR A 135 29.31 -17.13 -25.67
N LEU A 136 30.30 -16.40 -25.19
CA LEU A 136 30.10 -15.04 -24.71
C LEU A 136 29.86 -14.07 -25.89
N PRO A 137 28.94 -13.10 -25.75
CA PRO A 137 28.76 -12.04 -26.73
C PRO A 137 30.02 -11.16 -26.81
N LEU A 138 30.21 -10.48 -27.94
CA LEU A 138 31.27 -9.47 -28.07
C LEU A 138 31.12 -8.43 -26.93
N PRO A 139 32.19 -8.11 -26.20
CA PRO A 139 32.10 -7.20 -25.07
C PRO A 139 31.65 -5.82 -25.52
N ALA A 140 30.61 -5.29 -24.87
CA ALA A 140 30.12 -3.93 -25.05
C ALA A 140 30.53 -3.07 -23.85
N ALA A 141 31.04 -1.86 -24.11
CA ALA A 141 31.51 -0.97 -23.05
C ALA A 141 30.39 -0.66 -22.05
N ASN A 142 30.69 -0.83 -20.76
CA ASN A 142 29.79 -0.57 -19.63
C ASN A 142 28.47 -1.37 -19.62
N ALA A 143 28.34 -2.39 -20.45
CA ALA A 143 27.19 -3.30 -20.45
C ALA A 143 27.41 -4.46 -19.47
N VAL A 144 26.34 -4.92 -18.83
CA VAL A 144 26.36 -6.09 -17.96
C VAL A 144 26.22 -7.36 -18.81
N LEU A 145 26.93 -8.44 -18.48
CA LEU A 145 26.65 -9.76 -19.07
C LEU A 145 25.42 -10.37 -18.40
N MET A 146 24.42 -10.79 -19.17
CA MET A 146 23.20 -11.41 -18.67
C MET A 146 22.82 -12.66 -19.47
N TYR A 147 21.94 -13.51 -18.92
CA TYR A 147 21.24 -14.50 -19.74
C TYR A 147 20.31 -13.80 -20.72
N ASN A 148 20.20 -14.34 -21.93
CA ASN A 148 19.26 -13.84 -22.92
C ASN A 148 17.80 -14.15 -22.52
N ALA A 149 16.84 -13.55 -23.21
CA ALA A 149 15.42 -13.67 -22.87
C ALA A 149 14.88 -15.12 -22.94
N THR A 150 15.52 -15.97 -23.71
CA THR A 150 15.18 -17.38 -23.94
C THR A 150 15.88 -18.35 -22.98
N ALA A 151 16.78 -17.84 -22.12
CA ALA A 151 17.60 -18.61 -21.19
C ALA A 151 18.44 -19.73 -21.85
N ASP A 152 18.73 -19.58 -23.14
CA ASP A 152 19.52 -20.53 -23.94
C ASP A 152 20.92 -19.99 -24.28
N GLY A 153 21.30 -18.84 -23.73
CA GLY A 153 22.65 -18.29 -23.87
C GLY A 153 22.84 -16.95 -23.16
N PHE A 154 23.95 -16.27 -23.48
CA PHE A 154 24.31 -14.97 -22.90
C PHE A 154 24.10 -13.81 -23.87
N ALA A 155 23.82 -12.63 -23.33
CA ALA A 155 23.67 -11.38 -24.07
C ALA A 155 24.24 -10.20 -23.27
N ASN A 156 24.59 -9.11 -23.97
CA ASN A 156 24.89 -7.84 -23.32
C ASN A 156 23.58 -7.18 -22.88
N GLY A 157 23.48 -6.90 -21.58
CA GLY A 157 22.37 -6.23 -20.94
C GLY A 157 22.49 -4.70 -20.96
N PRO A 158 21.61 -4.01 -20.21
CA PRO A 158 21.64 -2.56 -20.12
C PRO A 158 22.98 -2.04 -19.58
N THR A 159 23.34 -0.83 -19.97
CA THR A 159 24.53 -0.17 -19.45
C THR A 159 24.32 0.28 -18.01
N ALA A 160 25.41 0.45 -17.27
CA ALA A 160 25.36 1.00 -15.90
C ALA A 160 24.58 2.33 -15.84
N SER A 161 24.76 3.21 -16.83
CA SER A 161 24.03 4.48 -16.95
C SER A 161 22.53 4.28 -17.14
N ALA A 162 22.10 3.28 -17.92
CA ALA A 162 20.69 2.99 -18.13
C ALA A 162 20.03 2.46 -16.84
N ILE A 163 20.75 1.64 -16.06
CA ILE A 163 20.29 1.15 -14.76
C ILE A 163 20.14 2.32 -13.77
N SER A 164 21.13 3.20 -13.69
CA SER A 164 21.06 4.40 -12.83
C SER A 164 19.93 5.35 -13.25
N ALA A 165 19.71 5.55 -14.55
CA ALA A 165 18.61 6.37 -15.05
C ALA A 165 17.23 5.81 -14.64
N ALA A 166 17.04 4.48 -14.72
CA ALA A 166 15.81 3.83 -14.28
C ALA A 166 15.53 4.06 -12.79
N GLN A 167 16.56 4.00 -11.94
CA GLN A 167 16.44 4.34 -10.51
C GLN A 167 16.06 5.81 -10.30
N GLY A 168 16.67 6.73 -11.06
CA GLY A 168 16.34 8.16 -11.01
C GLY A 168 14.89 8.45 -11.44
N HIS A 169 14.38 7.76 -12.46
CA HIS A 169 12.98 7.87 -12.88
C HIS A 169 12.02 7.36 -11.79
N ALA A 170 12.33 6.25 -11.12
CA ALA A 170 11.53 5.73 -10.03
C ALA A 170 11.47 6.71 -8.84
N GLN A 171 12.61 7.32 -8.47
CA GLN A 171 12.67 8.34 -7.41
C GLN A 171 11.86 9.59 -7.78
N SER A 172 11.97 10.05 -9.03
CA SER A 172 11.22 11.21 -9.53
C SER A 172 9.71 10.97 -9.54
N ALA A 173 9.28 9.74 -9.88
CA ALA A 173 7.88 9.34 -9.82
C ALA A 173 7.35 9.32 -8.37
N ALA A 174 8.13 8.81 -7.42
CA ALA A 174 7.77 8.82 -6.00
C ALA A 174 7.64 10.26 -5.46
N ALA A 175 8.60 11.13 -5.77
CA ALA A 175 8.54 12.55 -5.39
C ALA A 175 7.30 13.26 -5.98
N SER A 176 6.98 12.98 -7.25
CA SER A 176 5.79 13.53 -7.91
C SER A 176 4.50 13.08 -7.24
N ALA A 177 4.42 11.82 -6.80
CA ALA A 177 3.26 11.30 -6.07
C ALA A 177 3.08 11.97 -4.70
N THR A 178 4.17 12.20 -3.96
CA THR A 178 4.13 12.95 -2.69
C THR A 178 3.62 14.38 -2.91
N GLN A 179 4.15 15.07 -3.92
CA GLN A 179 3.75 16.46 -4.20
C GLN A 179 2.28 16.56 -4.65
N ALA A 180 1.78 15.58 -5.40
CA ALA A 180 0.35 15.48 -5.72
C ALA A 180 -0.51 15.34 -4.44
N GLY A 181 -0.08 14.50 -3.49
CA GLY A 181 -0.74 14.35 -2.19
C GLY A 181 -0.77 15.67 -1.38
N THR A 182 0.36 16.36 -1.29
CA THR A 182 0.44 17.66 -0.59
C THR A 182 -0.47 18.71 -1.24
N SER A 183 -0.51 18.74 -2.59
CA SER A 183 -1.36 19.66 -3.34
C SER A 183 -2.85 19.37 -3.11
N ALA A 184 -3.24 18.09 -3.02
CA ALA A 184 -4.59 17.69 -2.68
C ALA A 184 -5.00 18.12 -1.27
N SER A 185 -4.13 17.96 -0.27
CA SER A 185 -4.37 18.44 1.10
C SER A 185 -4.46 19.97 1.20
N ALA A 186 -3.65 20.70 0.43
CA ALA A 186 -3.73 22.15 0.37
C ALA A 186 -5.05 22.63 -0.28
N ALA A 187 -5.51 21.93 -1.32
CA ALA A 187 -6.79 22.21 -1.97
C ALA A 187 -7.98 21.96 -1.03
N SER A 188 -7.98 20.86 -0.26
CA SER A 188 -9.05 20.59 0.71
C SER A 188 -9.08 21.62 1.84
N ALA A 189 -7.91 22.02 2.37
CA ALA A 189 -7.82 23.08 3.37
C ALA A 189 -8.34 24.43 2.83
N SER A 190 -8.01 24.76 1.58
CA SER A 190 -8.50 25.98 0.91
C SER A 190 -10.01 25.96 0.73
N ALA A 191 -10.60 24.81 0.38
CA ALA A 191 -12.04 24.65 0.27
C ALA A 191 -12.76 24.83 1.63
N SER A 192 -12.19 24.27 2.71
CA SER A 192 -12.70 24.48 4.07
C SER A 192 -12.59 25.94 4.52
N GLY A 193 -11.51 26.64 4.15
CA GLY A 193 -11.36 28.07 4.42
C GLY A 193 -12.38 28.92 3.68
N ALA A 194 -12.69 28.57 2.42
CA ALA A 194 -13.69 29.26 1.62
C ALA A 194 -15.12 29.05 2.18
N SER A 195 -15.47 27.83 2.59
CA SER A 195 -16.78 27.57 3.20
C SER A 195 -16.95 28.31 4.54
N ALA A 196 -15.93 28.34 5.38
CA ALA A 196 -15.94 29.12 6.63
C ALA A 196 -16.15 30.62 6.38
N SER A 197 -15.48 31.17 5.35
CA SER A 197 -15.62 32.58 4.96
C SER A 197 -17.02 32.90 4.44
N ALA A 198 -17.63 31.98 3.69
CA ALA A 198 -19.00 32.12 3.22
C ALA A 198 -20.01 32.10 4.38
N SER A 199 -19.85 31.19 5.35
CA SER A 199 -20.70 31.14 6.54
C SER A 199 -20.59 32.41 7.39
N ALA A 200 -19.39 32.95 7.57
CA ALA A 200 -19.17 34.22 8.28
C ALA A 200 -19.85 35.40 7.57
N SER A 201 -19.79 35.42 6.23
CA SER A 201 -20.46 36.45 5.42
C SER A 201 -21.98 36.37 5.53
N ALA A 202 -22.55 35.16 5.51
CA ALA A 202 -23.99 34.95 5.67
C ALA A 202 -24.49 35.36 7.07
N ALA A 203 -23.74 35.03 8.13
CA ALA A 203 -24.05 35.46 9.50
C ALA A 203 -24.01 36.99 9.66
N SER A 204 -23.07 37.65 8.99
CA SER A 204 -22.98 39.12 8.99
C SER A 204 -24.16 39.77 8.27
N ALA A 205 -24.62 39.16 7.17
CA ALA A 205 -25.79 39.61 6.42
C ALA A 205 -27.10 39.44 7.23
N SER A 206 -27.29 38.31 7.90
CA SER A 206 -28.47 38.09 8.75
C SER A 206 -28.51 39.06 9.94
N ALA A 207 -27.37 39.29 10.60
CA ALA A 207 -27.27 40.28 11.67
C ALA A 207 -27.65 41.68 11.18
N SER A 208 -27.18 42.08 9.99
CA SER A 208 -27.52 43.37 9.38
C SER A 208 -29.02 43.48 9.06
N ALA A 209 -29.66 42.40 8.59
CA ALA A 209 -31.09 42.36 8.32
C ALA A 209 -31.93 42.50 9.60
N THR A 210 -31.53 41.83 10.68
CA THR A 210 -32.18 41.96 11.99
C THR A 210 -32.09 43.40 12.50
N SER A 211 -30.91 44.02 12.46
CA SER A 211 -30.73 45.42 12.86
C SER A 211 -31.60 46.38 12.03
N ALA A 212 -31.78 46.12 10.73
CA ALA A 212 -32.65 46.93 9.88
C ALA A 212 -34.14 46.77 10.25
N GLN A 213 -34.59 45.56 10.59
CA GLN A 213 -35.95 45.30 11.06
C GLN A 213 -36.24 45.97 12.41
N GLU A 214 -35.29 45.90 13.35
CA GLU A 214 -35.38 46.56 14.65
C GLU A 214 -35.46 48.08 14.51
N ALA A 215 -34.66 48.65 13.60
CA ALA A 215 -34.72 50.08 13.29
C ALA A 215 -36.08 50.48 12.67
N ALA A 216 -36.62 49.68 11.75
CA ALA A 216 -37.92 49.91 11.14
C ALA A 216 -39.07 49.80 12.16
N ALA A 217 -39.02 48.80 13.05
CA ALA A 217 -40.00 48.63 14.11
C ALA A 217 -39.97 49.81 15.11
N SER A 218 -38.77 50.28 15.47
CA SER A 218 -38.60 51.46 16.32
C SER A 218 -39.17 52.72 15.68
N ALA A 219 -38.96 52.91 14.37
CA ALA A 219 -39.53 54.03 13.62
C ALA A 219 -41.07 53.98 13.58
N MET A 220 -41.66 52.80 13.36
CA MET A 220 -43.12 52.66 13.32
C MET A 220 -43.76 52.81 14.70
N ALA A 221 -43.13 52.32 15.77
CA ALA A 221 -43.57 52.54 17.15
C ALA A 221 -43.50 54.03 17.54
N ALA A 222 -42.48 54.75 17.08
CA ALA A 222 -42.38 56.20 17.25
C ALA A 222 -43.47 56.99 16.48
N ASP A 223 -44.07 56.41 15.43
CA ASP A 223 -45.12 57.07 14.66
C ASP A 223 -46.53 56.80 15.21
N VAL A 224 -46.83 55.54 15.59
CA VAL A 224 -48.13 55.18 16.20
C VAL A 224 -48.33 55.83 17.57
N SER A 225 -47.25 56.05 18.32
CA SER A 225 -47.30 56.78 19.61
C SER A 225 -47.72 58.25 19.48
N LYS A 226 -47.82 58.81 18.27
CA LYS A 226 -48.36 60.15 18.02
C LYS A 226 -49.89 60.18 17.89
N ILE A 227 -50.56 59.03 17.73
CA ILE A 227 -52.03 58.99 17.57
C ILE A 227 -52.70 58.98 18.94
N VAL A 228 -53.56 59.96 19.19
CA VAL A 228 -54.26 60.11 20.47
C VAL A 228 -55.73 59.73 20.29
N TRP A 229 -56.17 58.61 20.86
CA TRP A 229 -57.56 58.18 20.76
C TRP A 229 -58.48 59.05 21.64
N ARG A 230 -59.52 59.64 21.03
CA ARG A 230 -60.48 60.54 21.68
C ARG A 230 -61.88 59.96 21.83
N GLY A 231 -62.11 58.71 21.40
CA GLY A 231 -63.41 58.04 21.45
C GLY A 231 -64.34 58.44 20.29
N PRO A 232 -65.68 58.32 20.45
CA PRO A 232 -66.63 58.71 19.43
C PRO A 232 -66.51 60.20 19.07
N TRP A 233 -66.68 60.54 17.80
CA TRP A 233 -66.64 61.92 17.34
C TRP A 233 -67.76 62.78 17.98
N SER A 234 -67.43 64.03 18.26
CA SER A 234 -68.28 65.03 18.91
C SER A 234 -68.14 66.38 18.19
N SER A 235 -69.27 67.04 17.92
CA SER A 235 -69.29 68.34 17.23
C SER A 235 -68.75 69.51 18.07
N VAL A 236 -68.64 69.33 19.40
CA VAL A 236 -68.18 70.37 20.33
C VAL A 236 -66.72 70.21 20.77
N THR A 237 -66.09 69.07 20.46
CA THR A 237 -64.71 68.79 20.84
C THR A 237 -63.75 69.37 19.80
N ALA A 238 -62.73 70.11 20.26
CA ALA A 238 -61.61 70.52 19.41
C ALA A 238 -60.64 69.35 19.26
N TYR A 239 -60.33 68.99 18.02
CA TYR A 239 -59.44 67.90 17.66
C TYR A 239 -58.12 68.45 17.14
N ALA A 240 -57.00 67.99 17.70
CA ALA A 240 -55.66 68.30 17.21
C ALA A 240 -55.26 67.34 16.09
N VAL A 241 -54.22 67.68 15.32
CA VAL A 241 -53.62 66.74 14.35
C VAL A 241 -53.21 65.47 15.09
N SER A 242 -53.47 64.32 14.49
CA SER A 242 -53.24 62.97 15.08
C SER A 242 -54.20 62.55 16.18
N ASP A 243 -55.21 63.35 16.57
CA ASP A 243 -56.34 62.84 17.34
C ASP A 243 -57.14 61.85 16.49
N ALA A 244 -57.48 60.69 17.04
CA ALA A 244 -58.29 59.67 16.38
C ALA A 244 -59.67 59.51 17.02
N VAL A 245 -60.69 59.31 16.20
CA VAL A 245 -62.10 59.22 16.61
C VAL A 245 -62.84 58.11 15.89
N GLU A 246 -63.95 57.64 16.47
CA GLU A 246 -64.89 56.73 15.82
C GLU A 246 -66.14 57.47 15.34
N ARG A 247 -66.60 57.18 14.12
CA ARG A 247 -67.89 57.67 13.60
C ARG A 247 -68.49 56.66 12.64
N PHE A 248 -69.75 56.29 12.86
CA PHE A 248 -70.50 55.33 12.03
C PHE A 248 -69.79 53.97 11.88
N GLY A 249 -69.11 53.49 12.92
CA GLY A 249 -68.37 52.22 12.89
C GLY A 249 -67.08 52.25 12.06
N SER A 250 -66.65 53.42 11.60
CA SER A 250 -65.34 53.65 10.98
C SER A 250 -64.48 54.51 11.90
N SER A 251 -63.17 54.29 11.91
CA SER A 251 -62.21 55.10 12.68
C SER A 251 -61.49 56.08 11.77
N TYR A 252 -61.27 57.30 12.24
CA TYR A 252 -60.64 58.40 11.50
C TYR A 252 -59.53 59.05 12.34
N VAL A 253 -58.52 59.64 11.69
CA VAL A 253 -57.48 60.45 12.32
C VAL A 253 -57.50 61.87 11.75
N CYS A 254 -57.40 62.86 12.64
CA CYS A 254 -57.46 64.26 12.30
C CYS A 254 -56.16 64.69 11.60
N LEU A 255 -56.29 65.25 10.39
CA LEU A 255 -55.16 65.71 9.57
C LEU A 255 -54.82 67.19 9.82
N VAL A 256 -55.82 67.98 10.21
CA VAL A 256 -55.68 69.43 10.43
C VAL A 256 -56.53 69.81 11.63
N ALA A 257 -55.97 70.54 12.60
CA ALA A 257 -56.68 70.87 13.83
C ALA A 257 -57.96 71.69 13.56
N HIS A 258 -59.09 71.26 14.12
CA HIS A 258 -60.39 71.93 13.93
C HIS A 258 -61.40 71.57 15.03
N THR A 259 -62.57 72.20 14.99
CA THR A 259 -63.74 71.88 15.84
C THR A 259 -64.98 71.76 14.96
N GLY A 260 -65.84 70.78 15.22
CA GLY A 260 -67.18 70.69 14.61
C GLY A 260 -67.27 70.14 13.18
N ILE A 261 -66.16 69.81 12.51
CA ILE A 261 -66.18 69.17 11.18
C ILE A 261 -66.30 67.64 11.36
N GLU A 262 -67.36 67.06 10.80
CA GLU A 262 -67.69 65.64 10.90
C GLU A 262 -66.92 64.77 9.87
N PRO A 263 -66.34 63.62 10.26
CA PRO A 263 -65.83 62.64 9.31
C PRO A 263 -66.96 61.94 8.53
N PRO A 264 -66.80 61.62 7.23
CA PRO A 264 -65.56 61.70 6.44
C PRO A 264 -65.41 63.04 5.69
N SER A 265 -64.28 63.71 5.89
CA SER A 265 -63.85 64.86 5.09
C SER A 265 -62.38 64.67 4.75
N GLY A 266 -62.06 64.28 3.52
CA GLY A 266 -60.69 63.93 3.13
C GLY A 266 -59.65 65.05 3.28
N ALA A 267 -60.10 66.30 3.48
CA ALA A 267 -59.22 67.43 3.75
C ALA A 267 -58.86 67.60 5.25
N THR A 268 -59.67 67.06 6.16
CA THR A 268 -59.50 67.26 7.61
C THR A 268 -59.42 65.96 8.41
N TRP A 269 -59.91 64.86 7.85
CA TRP A 269 -59.92 63.52 8.45
C TRP A 269 -59.42 62.49 7.44
N ALA A 270 -58.42 61.71 7.82
CA ALA A 270 -58.05 60.48 7.11
C ALA A 270 -58.81 59.30 7.71
N LEU A 271 -59.35 58.46 6.84
CA LEU A 271 -59.93 57.18 7.24
C LEU A 271 -58.82 56.24 7.70
N MET A 272 -58.90 55.76 8.94
CA MET A 272 -57.96 54.77 9.50
C MET A 272 -58.48 53.34 9.36
N ALA A 273 -59.79 53.14 9.54
CA ALA A 273 -60.43 51.84 9.37
C ALA A 273 -61.89 52.03 8.93
N SER A 274 -62.31 51.37 7.85
CA SER A 274 -63.70 51.37 7.39
C SER A 274 -64.54 50.36 8.16
N LYS A 275 -65.84 50.63 8.28
CA LYS A 275 -66.84 49.65 8.69
C LYS A 275 -66.93 48.52 7.65
N GLY A 276 -66.89 47.26 8.08
CA GLY A 276 -67.08 46.09 7.20
C GLY A 276 -68.53 45.89 6.73
N LEU A 277 -68.73 45.18 5.61
CA LEU A 277 -70.04 44.76 5.10
C LEU A 277 -70.66 43.67 6.00
N ASP A 278 -71.95 43.81 6.29
CA ASP A 278 -72.79 42.84 7.00
C ASP A 278 -73.14 41.67 6.07
N GLY A 279 -72.36 40.59 6.10
CA GLY A 279 -72.40 39.48 5.13
C GLY A 279 -73.73 38.71 4.99
N GLN A 280 -74.76 39.30 4.39
CA GLN A 280 -76.11 38.75 4.20
C GLN A 280 -76.63 38.89 2.76
N GLY A 281 -75.91 38.36 1.75
CA GLY A 281 -76.37 38.37 0.35
C GLY A 281 -75.89 37.17 -0.48
N SER A 282 -76.84 36.44 -1.07
CA SER A 282 -76.63 35.33 -2.02
C SER A 282 -76.56 35.87 -3.45
N GLY A 283 -75.39 35.84 -4.09
CA GLY A 283 -75.22 36.22 -5.50
C GLY A 283 -74.18 35.37 -6.23
N THR A 284 -74.41 35.13 -7.53
CA THR A 284 -73.48 34.48 -8.47
C THR A 284 -72.62 35.54 -9.17
N VAL A 285 -71.31 35.32 -9.27
CA VAL A 285 -70.37 36.27 -9.89
C VAL A 285 -70.51 36.23 -11.41
N LEU A 286 -71.07 37.30 -12.00
CA LEU A 286 -71.29 37.41 -13.47
C LEU A 286 -70.15 38.11 -14.22
N SER A 287 -69.25 38.83 -13.53
CA SER A 287 -68.02 39.37 -14.11
C SER A 287 -67.06 39.80 -13.02
N VAL A 288 -65.75 39.64 -13.25
CA VAL A 288 -64.69 40.14 -12.37
C VAL A 288 -64.26 41.51 -12.87
N GLY A 289 -64.78 42.57 -12.24
CA GLY A 289 -64.24 43.92 -12.39
C GLY A 289 -62.89 44.04 -11.66
N SER A 290 -62.07 45.01 -12.04
CA SER A 290 -60.66 45.20 -11.63
C SER A 290 -60.43 45.58 -10.15
N GLY A 291 -61.15 44.97 -9.21
CA GLY A 291 -60.99 45.15 -7.77
C GLY A 291 -60.59 43.84 -7.06
N ASN A 292 -59.72 43.96 -6.06
CA ASN A 292 -59.13 42.84 -5.33
C ASN A 292 -60.15 42.11 -4.45
N GLY A 293 -60.79 41.06 -4.96
CA GLY A 293 -61.47 40.06 -4.13
C GLY A 293 -62.59 39.29 -4.83
N LEU A 294 -62.59 37.97 -4.66
CA LEU A 294 -63.70 37.08 -5.04
C LEU A 294 -64.80 37.15 -3.98
N THR A 295 -65.90 37.85 -4.26
CA THR A 295 -67.12 37.75 -3.44
C THR A 295 -68.16 36.89 -4.15
N GLY A 296 -68.36 35.66 -3.67
CA GLY A 296 -69.37 34.71 -4.13
C GLY A 296 -69.13 33.31 -3.56
N GLY A 297 -70.22 32.55 -3.32
CA GLY A 297 -70.19 31.22 -2.69
C GLY A 297 -69.38 30.15 -3.45
N PRO A 298 -69.26 28.92 -2.90
CA PRO A 298 -68.29 27.91 -3.36
C PRO A 298 -68.44 27.54 -4.85
N ILE A 299 -67.31 27.33 -5.54
CA ILE A 299 -67.26 26.87 -6.94
C ILE A 299 -67.77 25.42 -6.98
N THR A 300 -68.97 25.19 -7.51
CA THR A 300 -69.68 23.90 -7.41
C THR A 300 -69.54 22.96 -8.62
N ALA A 301 -68.74 23.28 -9.64
CA ALA A 301 -68.40 22.35 -10.71
C ALA A 301 -67.08 22.70 -11.40
N ASN A 302 -66.46 21.70 -12.06
CA ASN A 302 -65.13 21.65 -12.71
C ASN A 302 -64.73 22.88 -13.57
N GLY A 303 -64.53 24.04 -12.95
CA GLY A 303 -63.95 25.23 -13.55
C GLY A 303 -62.51 25.42 -13.08
N THR A 304 -61.59 25.66 -14.00
CA THR A 304 -60.21 26.02 -13.69
C THR A 304 -60.12 27.52 -13.39
N LEU A 305 -59.69 27.89 -12.19
CA LEU A 305 -59.35 29.26 -11.85
C LEU A 305 -57.94 29.56 -12.39
N SER A 306 -57.83 30.38 -13.44
CA SER A 306 -56.53 30.84 -13.95
C SER A 306 -56.15 32.16 -13.27
N ILE A 307 -55.02 32.18 -12.56
CA ILE A 307 -54.45 33.38 -11.95
C ILE A 307 -53.22 33.74 -12.79
N ASN A 308 -53.23 34.92 -13.42
CA ASN A 308 -52.06 35.44 -14.14
C ASN A 308 -51.06 36.01 -13.11
N LEU A 309 -49.90 35.36 -12.98
CA LEU A 309 -48.88 35.65 -11.96
C LEU A 309 -47.80 36.63 -12.44
N ASP A 310 -47.77 36.98 -13.74
CA ASP A 310 -46.71 37.81 -14.31
C ASP A 310 -46.72 39.26 -13.81
N ALA A 311 -47.80 39.68 -13.12
CA ALA A 311 -47.97 41.05 -12.62
C ALA A 311 -48.14 41.15 -11.09
N MET A 312 -48.04 40.06 -10.32
CA MET A 312 -48.15 40.09 -8.85
C MET A 312 -47.12 39.16 -8.18
N PRO A 313 -46.01 39.68 -7.66
CA PRO A 313 -45.11 38.90 -6.81
C PRO A 313 -45.80 38.67 -5.46
N GLY A 314 -46.15 37.42 -5.14
CA GLY A 314 -46.63 37.06 -3.79
C GLY A 314 -47.98 36.37 -3.72
N LEU A 315 -48.21 35.33 -4.53
CA LEU A 315 -49.28 34.37 -4.23
C LEU A 315 -48.79 33.41 -3.12
N GLU A 316 -49.07 33.73 -1.87
CA GLU A 316 -48.88 32.80 -0.75
C GLU A 316 -50.15 31.96 -0.53
N PHE A 317 -50.06 30.65 -0.77
CA PHE A 317 -51.11 29.71 -0.37
C PHE A 317 -51.00 29.45 1.13
N ASN A 318 -51.72 30.22 1.95
CA ASN A 318 -51.78 30.04 3.40
C ASN A 318 -52.67 28.85 3.80
N THR A 319 -52.32 27.66 3.31
CA THR A 319 -52.76 26.38 3.88
C THR A 319 -51.60 25.40 3.71
N GLY A 320 -51.20 24.73 4.80
CA GLY A 320 -49.94 24.00 4.94
C GLY A 320 -49.65 22.80 4.02
N ALA A 321 -50.28 22.67 2.84
CA ALA A 321 -49.81 21.80 1.77
C ALA A 321 -50.40 22.19 0.40
N LEU A 322 -49.52 22.46 -0.57
CA LEU A 322 -49.87 22.42 -2.00
C LEU A 322 -49.92 20.95 -2.45
N ARG A 323 -51.12 20.39 -2.62
CA ARG A 323 -51.31 19.02 -3.12
C ARG A 323 -51.45 19.02 -4.64
N VAL A 324 -50.33 18.84 -5.36
CA VAL A 324 -50.35 18.57 -6.81
C VAL A 324 -50.79 17.13 -7.04
N LYS A 325 -51.96 16.92 -7.64
CA LYS A 325 -52.44 15.58 -7.97
C LYS A 325 -51.86 15.15 -9.32
N THR A 326 -51.17 14.01 -9.28
CA THR A 326 -50.83 13.08 -10.37
C THR A 326 -49.47 13.22 -11.07
N GLY A 327 -48.62 12.21 -10.84
CA GLY A 327 -48.06 11.37 -11.91
C GLY A 327 -46.76 11.80 -12.60
N VAL A 328 -46.32 13.05 -12.45
CA VAL A 328 -45.00 13.48 -12.95
C VAL A 328 -44.33 14.24 -11.82
N GLY A 329 -43.08 13.87 -11.50
CA GLY A 329 -42.31 14.50 -10.44
C GLY A 329 -42.27 16.02 -10.61
N LEU A 330 -42.06 16.72 -9.50
CA LEU A 330 -41.84 18.16 -9.46
C LEU A 330 -40.66 18.51 -10.39
N VAL A 331 -40.94 18.93 -11.63
CA VAL A 331 -39.92 19.45 -12.55
C VAL A 331 -39.66 20.89 -12.14
N LEU A 332 -38.60 21.08 -11.36
CA LEU A 332 -38.09 22.40 -11.01
C LEU A 332 -37.12 22.79 -12.13
N ASP A 333 -37.52 23.75 -12.95
CA ASP A 333 -36.64 24.29 -13.99
C ASP A 333 -35.43 25.01 -13.36
N ALA A 334 -34.42 25.29 -14.19
CA ALA A 334 -33.11 25.78 -13.77
C ALA A 334 -33.13 27.18 -13.09
N ALA A 335 -34.29 27.79 -12.92
CA ALA A 335 -34.45 29.10 -12.28
C ALA A 335 -34.94 28.93 -10.83
N GLY A 336 -34.02 28.54 -9.94
CA GLY A 336 -34.04 28.86 -8.51
C GLY A 336 -35.40 28.77 -7.80
N THR A 337 -35.83 27.55 -7.49
CA THR A 337 -36.86 27.32 -6.47
C THR A 337 -36.17 26.86 -5.18
N ASN A 338 -36.46 27.55 -4.07
CA ASN A 338 -36.01 27.19 -2.73
C ASN A 338 -36.62 25.85 -2.30
N VAL A 339 -36.09 24.74 -2.83
CA VAL A 339 -36.21 23.45 -2.16
C VAL A 339 -35.41 23.58 -0.88
N ASP A 340 -36.04 23.21 0.23
CA ASP A 340 -35.42 23.26 1.53
C ASP A 340 -34.36 22.14 1.62
N VAL A 341 -33.18 22.44 1.08
CA VAL A 341 -32.07 21.50 0.94
C VAL A 341 -31.11 21.61 2.11
N GLY A 342 -30.61 20.47 2.58
CA GLY A 342 -29.71 20.42 3.73
C GLY A 342 -29.56 19.02 4.28
N THR A 343 -28.73 18.90 5.31
CA THR A 343 -28.43 17.62 6.00
C THR A 343 -29.22 17.45 7.31
N THR A 344 -30.08 18.40 7.67
CA THR A 344 -30.95 18.34 8.87
C THR A 344 -32.27 17.61 8.58
N ALA A 345 -32.96 17.17 9.64
CA ALA A 345 -34.26 16.49 9.52
C ALA A 345 -35.27 17.29 8.67
N ASN A 346 -36.08 16.58 7.89
CA ASN A 346 -37.12 17.11 7.00
C ASN A 346 -36.63 17.96 5.81
N LYS A 347 -35.32 17.98 5.52
CA LYS A 347 -34.74 18.61 4.32
C LYS A 347 -34.49 17.58 3.22
N VAL A 348 -34.38 18.05 1.99
CA VAL A 348 -33.97 17.24 0.83
C VAL A 348 -32.45 17.31 0.66
N VAL A 349 -31.77 16.18 0.47
CA VAL A 349 -30.31 16.18 0.22
C VAL A 349 -30.07 16.48 -1.27
N GLN A 350 -29.31 17.54 -1.57
CA GLN A 350 -28.97 17.93 -2.94
C GLN A 350 -27.58 17.40 -3.34
N LEU A 351 -27.43 16.98 -4.60
CA LEU A 351 -26.12 16.64 -5.16
C LEU A 351 -25.23 17.89 -5.30
N ASP A 352 -23.92 17.73 -5.13
CA ASP A 352 -22.95 18.77 -5.38
C ASP A 352 -22.79 19.08 -6.88
N ALA A 353 -21.98 20.09 -7.20
CA ALA A 353 -21.71 20.51 -8.58
C ALA A 353 -21.05 19.41 -9.46
N THR A 354 -20.64 18.29 -8.86
CA THR A 354 -20.07 17.11 -9.53
C THR A 354 -20.99 15.89 -9.49
N ALA A 355 -22.27 16.09 -9.17
CA ALA A 355 -23.29 15.05 -9.06
C ALA A 355 -23.03 14.02 -7.94
N LYS A 356 -22.34 14.40 -6.86
CA LYS A 356 -22.14 13.55 -5.68
C LYS A 356 -23.03 13.96 -4.53
N LEU A 357 -23.41 13.02 -3.67
CA LEU A 357 -24.03 13.36 -2.39
C LEU A 357 -23.04 14.19 -1.55
N PRO A 358 -23.51 15.16 -0.74
CA PRO A 358 -22.69 15.83 0.25
C PRO A 358 -22.04 14.80 1.18
N ALA A 359 -20.97 15.18 1.89
CA ALA A 359 -20.36 14.33 2.90
C ALA A 359 -21.37 14.03 4.02
N VAL A 360 -22.08 12.92 3.88
CA VAL A 360 -23.01 12.36 4.84
C VAL A 360 -22.37 11.11 5.42
N ASP A 361 -22.59 10.84 6.70
CA ASP A 361 -22.23 9.56 7.29
C ASP A 361 -23.01 8.46 6.54
N GLY A 362 -22.28 7.61 5.82
CA GLY A 362 -22.86 6.53 5.01
C GLY A 362 -23.68 5.53 5.82
N SER A 363 -23.54 5.51 7.16
CA SER A 363 -24.38 4.70 8.06
C SER A 363 -25.85 5.13 8.06
N GLN A 364 -26.17 6.37 7.64
CA GLN A 364 -27.52 6.92 7.62
C GLN A 364 -28.24 6.77 6.28
N LEU A 365 -27.54 6.29 5.25
CA LEU A 365 -28.11 6.00 3.94
C LEU A 365 -28.66 4.57 3.93
N THR A 366 -29.98 4.43 4.10
CA THR A 366 -30.65 3.13 3.98
C THR A 366 -30.69 2.67 2.52
N ASN A 367 -30.69 1.35 2.28
CA ASN A 367 -30.79 0.76 0.94
C ASN A 367 -29.64 1.00 -0.04
N LEU A 368 -28.49 1.54 0.40
CA LEU A 368 -27.26 1.36 -0.36
C LEU A 368 -26.88 -0.13 -0.32
N PRO A 369 -26.56 -0.78 -1.45
CA PRO A 369 -25.91 -2.08 -1.39
C PRO A 369 -24.63 -1.90 -0.57
N ALA A 370 -24.45 -2.66 0.50
CA ALA A 370 -23.36 -2.51 1.45
C ALA A 370 -22.01 -2.40 0.72
N SER A 371 -21.57 -1.16 0.47
CA SER A 371 -20.37 -0.84 -0.30
C SER A 371 -19.17 -0.70 0.65
N GLY A 372 -19.10 -1.60 1.62
CA GLY A 372 -18.01 -1.74 2.58
C GLY A 372 -17.80 -3.22 2.87
N ALA A 373 -16.63 -3.59 3.40
CA ALA A 373 -16.43 -4.98 3.78
C ALA A 373 -17.42 -5.38 4.89
N PRO A 374 -17.90 -6.64 4.87
CA PRO A 374 -18.87 -7.11 5.86
C PRO A 374 -18.29 -7.07 7.29
N ALA A 375 -19.18 -7.00 8.28
CA ALA A 375 -18.82 -7.17 9.68
C ALA A 375 -18.05 -8.50 9.88
N GLY A 376 -17.02 -8.48 10.72
CA GLY A 376 -16.11 -9.61 10.91
C GLY A 376 -14.89 -9.61 9.97
N THR A 377 -14.81 -8.70 9.00
CA THR A 377 -13.61 -8.54 8.16
C THR A 377 -12.44 -8.00 8.99
N VAL A 378 -11.28 -8.65 8.90
CA VAL A 378 -10.05 -8.28 9.61
C VAL A 378 -9.07 -7.56 8.67
N TYR A 379 -8.47 -6.48 9.15
CA TYR A 379 -7.47 -5.69 8.43
C TYR A 379 -6.19 -5.56 9.23
N ALA A 380 -5.04 -5.56 8.53
CA ALA A 380 -3.80 -5.04 9.08
C ALA A 380 -3.87 -3.51 9.14
N TYR A 381 -3.46 -2.94 10.26
CA TYR A 381 -3.62 -1.52 10.57
C TYR A 381 -2.39 -0.97 11.28
N ALA A 382 -1.82 0.10 10.72
CA ALA A 382 -0.59 0.70 11.23
C ALA A 382 -0.81 1.65 12.43
N GLY A 383 -2.05 2.02 12.74
CA GLY A 383 -2.37 2.91 13.86
C GLY A 383 -2.51 2.17 15.19
N SER A 384 -2.33 2.88 16.30
CA SER A 384 -2.39 2.33 17.66
C SER A 384 -3.80 2.14 18.23
N THR A 385 -4.80 2.82 17.66
CA THR A 385 -6.18 2.87 18.17
C THR A 385 -7.16 2.55 17.05
N ALA A 386 -8.13 1.67 17.32
CA ALA A 386 -9.13 1.30 16.32
C ALA A 386 -9.95 2.54 15.89
N PRO A 387 -10.11 2.78 14.59
CA PRO A 387 -10.97 3.84 14.09
C PRO A 387 -12.45 3.52 14.36
N SER A 388 -13.32 4.52 14.23
CA SER A 388 -14.77 4.33 14.36
C SER A 388 -15.28 3.17 13.48
N GLY A 389 -16.20 2.38 14.03
CA GLY A 389 -16.76 1.19 13.36
C GLY A 389 -15.82 -0.02 13.30
N HIS A 390 -14.73 -0.03 14.07
CA HIS A 390 -13.79 -1.14 14.21
C HIS A 390 -13.40 -1.39 15.68
N LEU A 391 -12.97 -2.62 15.98
CA LEU A 391 -12.35 -3.01 17.24
C LEU A 391 -10.94 -3.56 16.99
N LEU A 392 -10.05 -3.51 18.00
CA LEU A 392 -8.77 -4.22 17.94
C LEU A 392 -9.00 -5.73 18.06
N CYS A 393 -8.20 -6.53 17.36
CA CYS A 393 -8.16 -7.98 17.52
C CYS A 393 -7.23 -8.37 18.68
N ASP A 394 -7.64 -8.05 19.91
CA ASP A 394 -6.87 -8.22 21.14
C ASP A 394 -7.46 -9.27 22.11
N GLY A 395 -8.45 -10.04 21.68
CA GLY A 395 -9.11 -11.05 22.50
C GLY A 395 -10.16 -10.51 23.49
N ALA A 396 -10.45 -9.20 23.49
CA ALA A 396 -11.39 -8.61 24.44
C ALA A 396 -12.81 -9.17 24.33
N ALA A 397 -13.50 -9.27 25.46
CA ALA A 397 -14.93 -9.57 25.51
C ALA A 397 -15.74 -8.29 25.22
N VAL A 398 -16.64 -8.35 24.24
CA VAL A 398 -17.45 -7.22 23.79
C VAL A 398 -18.95 -7.56 23.79
N SER A 399 -19.80 -6.55 23.89
CA SER A 399 -21.26 -6.72 24.03
C SER A 399 -21.91 -7.28 22.76
N ARG A 400 -22.73 -8.33 22.91
CA ARG A 400 -23.57 -8.89 21.83
C ARG A 400 -24.60 -7.90 21.31
N THR A 401 -25.14 -7.07 22.20
CA THR A 401 -26.17 -6.08 21.83
C THR A 401 -25.58 -4.89 21.12
N ALA A 402 -24.41 -4.40 21.57
CA ALA A 402 -23.74 -3.27 20.94
C ALA A 402 -23.14 -3.62 19.56
N TYR A 403 -22.73 -4.87 19.37
CA TYR A 403 -22.09 -5.37 18.14
C TYR A 403 -22.83 -6.59 17.59
N ALA A 404 -24.14 -6.42 17.34
CA ALA A 404 -25.03 -7.51 16.93
C ALA A 404 -24.63 -8.14 15.58
N ASP A 405 -24.24 -7.33 14.60
CA ASP A 405 -23.80 -7.80 13.28
C ASP A 405 -22.50 -8.60 13.38
N LEU A 406 -21.53 -8.11 14.18
CA LEU A 406 -20.30 -8.84 14.44
C LEU A 406 -20.55 -10.16 15.18
N PHE A 407 -21.47 -10.18 16.17
CA PHE A 407 -21.85 -11.41 16.86
C PHE A 407 -22.54 -12.42 15.94
N ALA A 408 -23.34 -11.95 14.97
CA ALA A 408 -23.98 -12.83 13.99
C ALA A 408 -22.97 -13.60 13.13
N VAL A 409 -21.79 -13.00 12.88
CA VAL A 409 -20.72 -13.63 12.08
C VAL A 409 -19.77 -14.47 12.94
N LEU A 410 -19.30 -13.94 14.07
CA LEU A 410 -18.28 -14.61 14.90
C LEU A 410 -18.87 -15.63 15.87
N SER A 411 -20.12 -15.41 16.31
CA SER A 411 -20.72 -16.13 17.42
C SER A 411 -19.76 -16.20 18.61
N THR A 412 -19.47 -17.39 19.12
CA THR A 412 -18.53 -17.63 20.23
C THR A 412 -17.22 -18.29 19.79
N ALA A 413 -16.91 -18.27 18.48
CA ALA A 413 -15.76 -19.01 17.92
C ALA A 413 -14.41 -18.62 18.54
N TYR A 414 -14.27 -17.35 18.95
CA TYR A 414 -13.04 -16.81 19.55
C TYR A 414 -13.11 -16.69 21.08
N GLY A 415 -14.17 -17.21 21.69
CA GLY A 415 -14.41 -17.16 23.13
C GLY A 415 -15.86 -16.81 23.45
N VAL A 416 -16.38 -17.43 24.52
CA VAL A 416 -17.78 -17.31 24.93
C VAL A 416 -18.10 -16.00 25.67
N GLY A 417 -17.11 -15.17 25.97
CA GLY A 417 -17.24 -14.03 26.87
C GLY A 417 -17.69 -14.48 28.28
N ASP A 418 -18.69 -13.79 28.81
CA ASP A 418 -19.43 -14.11 30.03
C ASP A 418 -20.46 -15.25 29.85
N GLY A 419 -20.57 -15.82 28.64
CA GLY A 419 -21.55 -16.86 28.31
C GLY A 419 -22.98 -16.36 28.05
N SER A 420 -23.26 -15.05 28.19
CA SER A 420 -24.61 -14.49 28.10
C SER A 420 -24.67 -13.20 27.28
N THR A 421 -24.03 -12.13 27.76
CA THR A 421 -24.18 -10.78 27.20
C THR A 421 -23.01 -10.36 26.31
N THR A 422 -21.92 -11.12 26.32
CA THR A 422 -20.68 -10.81 25.60
C THR A 422 -20.16 -11.99 24.77
N PHE A 423 -19.20 -11.71 23.89
CA PHE A 423 -18.42 -12.66 23.11
C PHE A 423 -17.02 -12.10 22.89
N ASN A 424 -16.02 -12.94 22.60
CA ASN A 424 -14.66 -12.46 22.37
C ASN A 424 -14.39 -12.16 20.90
N VAL A 425 -13.64 -11.10 20.63
CA VAL A 425 -13.00 -10.87 19.32
C VAL A 425 -11.75 -11.75 19.19
N PRO A 426 -11.21 -11.97 17.97
CA PRO A 426 -9.94 -12.69 17.80
C PRO A 426 -8.81 -12.02 18.58
N ASP A 427 -7.87 -12.80 19.11
CA ASP A 427 -6.59 -12.29 19.62
C ASP A 427 -5.50 -12.59 18.59
N LEU A 428 -5.03 -11.57 17.87
CA LEU A 428 -3.97 -11.69 16.85
C LEU A 428 -2.62 -11.12 17.31
N ARG A 429 -2.51 -10.71 18.59
CA ARG A 429 -1.25 -10.19 19.11
C ARG A 429 -0.20 -11.31 19.14
N GLY A 430 0.95 -11.06 18.51
CA GLY A 430 2.04 -12.04 18.38
C GLY A 430 1.73 -13.23 17.46
N ARG A 431 0.64 -13.18 16.68
CA ARG A 431 0.19 -14.31 15.85
C ARG A 431 0.22 -13.98 14.37
N THR A 432 0.54 -14.99 13.56
CA THR A 432 0.40 -14.95 12.10
C THR A 432 -0.95 -15.56 11.72
N ALA A 433 -1.78 -14.81 10.99
CA ALA A 433 -3.04 -15.34 10.48
C ALA A 433 -2.79 -16.35 9.34
N ILE A 434 -3.55 -17.45 9.34
CA ILE A 434 -3.51 -18.49 8.30
C ILE A 434 -4.92 -18.77 7.79
N GLY A 435 -5.03 -19.23 6.54
CA GLY A 435 -6.32 -19.62 5.95
C GLY A 435 -6.91 -20.82 6.69
N ALA A 436 -8.19 -20.73 7.07
CA ALA A 436 -8.94 -21.86 7.61
C ALA A 436 -9.36 -22.83 6.48
N GLY A 437 -9.57 -24.09 6.83
CA GLY A 437 -9.96 -25.18 5.93
C GLY A 437 -8.83 -26.14 5.59
N THR A 438 -9.05 -26.94 4.56
CA THR A 438 -8.11 -27.96 4.07
C THR A 438 -7.74 -27.62 2.63
N GLY A 439 -6.55 -27.04 2.43
CA GLY A 439 -6.01 -26.82 1.09
C GLY A 439 -5.62 -28.14 0.41
N SER A 440 -5.52 -28.15 -0.92
CA SER A 440 -5.10 -29.35 -1.67
C SER A 440 -3.70 -29.79 -1.24
N GLY A 441 -3.57 -31.02 -0.71
CA GLY A 441 -2.31 -31.54 -0.17
C GLY A 441 -1.89 -30.97 1.19
N LEU A 442 -2.74 -30.18 1.87
CA LEU A 442 -2.43 -29.57 3.17
C LEU A 442 -3.25 -30.17 4.31
N THR A 443 -2.79 -29.98 5.55
CA THR A 443 -3.51 -30.37 6.76
C THR A 443 -4.69 -29.44 7.04
N ALA A 444 -5.76 -29.98 7.62
CA ALA A 444 -6.96 -29.22 7.97
C ALA A 444 -6.69 -28.21 9.09
N ARG A 445 -7.16 -26.97 8.92
CA ARG A 445 -7.11 -25.90 9.93
C ARG A 445 -8.52 -25.44 10.28
N THR A 446 -9.03 -25.82 11.45
CA THR A 446 -10.35 -25.36 11.91
C THR A 446 -10.32 -23.84 12.14
N LEU A 447 -11.39 -23.14 11.77
CA LEU A 447 -11.52 -21.70 12.06
C LEU A 447 -11.35 -21.45 13.56
N ALA A 448 -10.67 -20.36 13.92
CA ALA A 448 -10.32 -19.97 15.30
C ALA A 448 -9.36 -20.93 16.05
N ALA A 449 -8.89 -22.03 15.43
CA ALA A 449 -7.84 -22.84 16.03
C ALA A 449 -6.52 -22.05 16.10
N THR A 450 -5.79 -22.24 17.20
CA THR A 450 -4.45 -21.67 17.40
C THR A 450 -3.41 -22.78 17.44
N GLY A 451 -2.17 -22.45 17.08
CA GLY A 451 -1.03 -23.37 17.08
C GLY A 451 0.25 -22.67 16.66
N GLY A 452 1.34 -23.43 16.51
CA GLY A 452 2.68 -22.91 16.23
C GLY A 452 3.45 -22.56 17.50
N GLU A 453 4.74 -22.28 17.33
CA GLU A 453 5.69 -21.99 18.41
C GLU A 453 6.61 -20.84 17.96
N GLU A 454 6.88 -19.87 18.86
CA GLU A 454 7.83 -18.77 18.60
C GLU A 454 9.30 -19.21 18.76
N SER A 455 9.53 -20.24 19.55
CA SER A 455 10.84 -20.85 19.78
C SER A 455 10.68 -22.35 19.89
N HIS A 456 11.50 -23.10 19.16
CA HIS A 456 11.39 -24.55 19.06
C HIS A 456 12.73 -25.22 19.42
N ALA A 457 12.68 -26.24 20.26
CA ALA A 457 13.82 -27.09 20.59
C ALA A 457 13.71 -28.40 19.82
N LEU A 458 14.65 -28.66 18.92
CA LEU A 458 14.65 -29.88 18.10
C LEU A 458 14.78 -31.12 18.99
N THR A 459 13.83 -32.04 18.83
CA THR A 459 13.82 -33.35 19.49
C THR A 459 14.54 -34.40 18.64
N GLU A 460 14.94 -35.51 19.27
CA GLU A 460 15.56 -36.64 18.54
C GLU A 460 14.67 -37.19 17.41
N ALA A 461 13.34 -37.16 17.60
CA ALA A 461 12.37 -37.62 16.60
C ALA A 461 12.31 -36.72 15.35
N GLU A 462 12.77 -35.47 15.45
CA GLU A 462 12.81 -34.50 14.35
C GLU A 462 14.15 -34.52 13.60
N LEU A 463 15.13 -35.30 14.07
CA LEU A 463 16.37 -35.56 13.37
C LEU A 463 16.20 -36.69 12.35
N ALA A 464 16.79 -36.54 11.17
CA ALA A 464 16.78 -37.59 10.16
C ALA A 464 17.44 -38.87 10.70
N TYR A 465 16.83 -40.04 10.43
CA TYR A 465 17.40 -41.34 10.80
C TYR A 465 18.78 -41.48 10.16
N HIS A 466 19.82 -41.50 11.00
CA HIS A 466 21.19 -41.69 10.56
C HIS A 466 21.91 -42.66 11.50
N ARG A 467 22.90 -43.37 10.96
CA ARG A 467 23.78 -44.26 11.72
C ARG A 467 25.21 -44.05 11.27
N HIS A 468 26.13 -44.08 12.21
CA HIS A 468 27.56 -44.18 11.93
C HIS A 468 28.00 -45.60 12.25
N SER A 469 28.65 -46.27 11.29
CA SER A 469 29.30 -47.56 11.51
C SER A 469 30.79 -47.32 11.59
N LEU A 470 31.40 -47.70 12.70
CA LEU A 470 32.84 -47.81 12.84
C LEU A 470 33.17 -49.30 12.78
N ASP A 471 33.89 -49.71 11.74
CA ASP A 471 34.43 -51.06 11.64
C ASP A 471 35.86 -51.03 12.22
N THR A 472 35.99 -51.37 13.50
CA THR A 472 37.30 -51.37 14.18
C THR A 472 37.85 -52.79 14.26
N VAL A 473 38.91 -53.07 13.48
CA VAL A 473 39.80 -54.21 13.73
C VAL A 473 40.77 -53.86 14.86
N GLY A 474 40.50 -54.36 16.07
CA GLY A 474 41.45 -54.26 17.17
C GLY A 474 42.60 -55.25 16.98
N SER A 475 43.73 -54.81 16.44
CA SER A 475 44.97 -55.59 16.49
C SER A 475 45.76 -55.20 17.75
N THR A 476 45.70 -56.03 18.79
CA THR A 476 46.67 -56.00 19.89
C THR A 476 47.98 -56.62 19.39
N TRP A 477 49.00 -55.80 19.14
CA TRP A 477 50.36 -56.32 19.03
C TRP A 477 50.86 -56.67 20.43
N ALA A 478 50.80 -57.97 20.76
CA ALA A 478 51.48 -58.53 21.92
C ALA A 478 52.98 -58.67 21.60
N GLY A 479 53.80 -57.86 22.25
CA GLY A 479 55.24 -58.06 22.31
C GLY A 479 55.60 -59.23 23.23
N THR A 480 55.99 -60.34 22.60
CA THR A 480 56.84 -61.46 23.06
C THR A 480 56.80 -61.88 24.54
N GLY A 481 56.15 -63.03 24.79
CA GLY A 481 56.37 -63.86 25.99
C GLY A 481 55.31 -64.95 26.14
N LEU A 482 55.71 -66.20 25.87
CA LEU A 482 55.05 -67.49 26.09
C LEU A 482 53.80 -67.48 27.01
N ASN A 483 52.63 -67.89 26.48
CA ASN A 483 51.62 -68.83 27.04
C ASN A 483 50.27 -68.68 26.30
N TYR A 484 49.77 -69.77 25.73
CA TYR A 484 48.41 -69.84 25.18
C TYR A 484 47.38 -69.94 26.31
N THR A 485 46.69 -68.83 26.59
CA THR A 485 45.35 -68.86 27.16
C THR A 485 44.47 -67.84 26.44
N ASN A 486 43.29 -68.31 26.04
CA ASN A 486 42.26 -67.65 25.25
C ASN A 486 42.12 -66.15 25.59
N SER A 487 42.58 -65.27 24.68
CA SER A 487 42.32 -63.83 24.81
C SER A 487 40.84 -63.59 24.56
N ALA A 488 40.10 -63.37 25.65
CA ALA A 488 38.71 -62.94 25.59
C ALA A 488 38.60 -61.66 24.76
N TYR A 489 37.87 -61.74 23.65
CA TYR A 489 37.60 -60.63 22.76
C TYR A 489 36.55 -59.72 23.41
N SER A 490 36.98 -58.66 24.09
CA SER A 490 36.04 -57.65 24.61
C SER A 490 35.70 -56.64 23.52
N ILE A 491 34.54 -56.83 22.87
CA ILE A 491 33.92 -55.81 22.03
C ILE A 491 33.32 -54.74 22.96
N GLY A 492 33.99 -53.60 23.07
CA GLY A 492 33.43 -52.43 23.72
C GLY A 492 32.73 -51.54 22.70
N THR A 493 31.42 -51.34 22.84
CA THR A 493 30.68 -50.36 22.03
C THR A 493 31.18 -48.95 22.37
N LYS A 494 31.80 -48.26 21.41
CA LYS A 494 32.18 -46.85 21.56
C LYS A 494 31.11 -45.97 20.93
N TYR A 495 30.47 -45.12 21.72
CA TYR A 495 29.54 -44.11 21.24
C TYR A 495 30.31 -42.83 20.91
N THR A 496 29.95 -42.16 19.82
CA THR A 496 30.31 -40.74 19.63
C THR A 496 29.64 -39.92 20.73
N GLY A 497 30.27 -38.83 21.16
CA GLY A 497 29.65 -37.90 22.12
C GLY A 497 28.39 -37.26 21.53
N TYR A 498 27.45 -36.87 22.39
CA TYR A 498 26.31 -36.04 21.98
C TYR A 498 26.83 -34.67 21.53
N THR A 499 26.34 -34.18 20.38
CA THR A 499 26.61 -32.82 19.87
C THR A 499 25.27 -32.10 19.65
N GLY A 500 25.27 -30.78 19.80
CA GLY A 500 24.06 -29.96 19.88
C GLY A 500 23.68 -29.65 21.33
N SER A 501 23.13 -28.45 21.57
CA SER A 501 22.79 -27.97 22.92
C SER A 501 21.37 -28.31 23.35
N GLY A 502 20.50 -28.75 22.43
CA GLY A 502 19.07 -28.94 22.69
C GLY A 502 18.33 -27.64 23.04
N ASN A 503 18.99 -26.48 22.96
CA ASN A 503 18.38 -25.19 23.27
C ASN A 503 17.36 -24.81 22.21
N ALA A 504 16.26 -24.21 22.65
CA ALA A 504 15.26 -23.68 21.74
C ALA A 504 15.85 -22.53 20.91
N HIS A 505 15.50 -22.50 19.62
CA HIS A 505 15.90 -21.44 18.70
C HIS A 505 14.67 -20.69 18.19
N ASN A 506 14.85 -19.39 17.91
CA ASN A 506 13.79 -18.57 17.35
C ASN A 506 13.36 -19.11 15.98
N THR A 507 12.08 -19.41 15.85
CA THR A 507 11.44 -19.89 14.61
C THR A 507 10.61 -18.80 13.92
N MET A 508 10.56 -17.59 14.48
CA MET A 508 9.88 -16.45 13.87
C MET A 508 10.63 -15.95 12.63
N GLN A 509 9.88 -15.74 11.55
CA GLN A 509 10.37 -15.03 10.36
C GLN A 509 10.62 -13.55 10.70
N PRO A 510 11.48 -12.83 9.94
CA PRO A 510 11.59 -11.37 10.08
C PRO A 510 10.21 -10.71 9.93
N PHE A 511 9.80 -9.88 10.88
CA PHE A 511 8.47 -9.29 10.92
C PHE A 511 8.48 -7.78 11.20
N LEU A 512 7.41 -7.11 10.76
CA LEU A 512 7.04 -5.75 11.18
C LEU A 512 5.69 -5.83 11.90
N ALA A 513 5.63 -5.38 13.15
CA ALA A 513 4.41 -5.45 13.94
C ALA A 513 3.40 -4.37 13.51
N LEU A 514 2.21 -4.82 13.10
CA LEU A 514 1.02 -3.99 12.86
C LEU A 514 -0.09 -4.45 13.80
N ASN A 515 -1.03 -3.56 14.10
CA ASN A 515 -2.26 -3.97 14.76
C ASN A 515 -3.17 -4.67 13.76
N PHE A 516 -4.05 -5.53 14.27
CA PHE A 516 -5.18 -6.04 13.52
C PHE A 516 -6.46 -5.43 14.06
N ILE A 517 -7.32 -4.96 13.16
CA ILE A 517 -8.65 -4.43 13.50
C ILE A 517 -9.73 -5.23 12.78
N ILE A 518 -10.91 -5.33 13.40
CA ILE A 518 -12.07 -6.04 12.87
C ILE A 518 -13.24 -5.07 12.68
N LYS A 519 -13.90 -5.14 11.53
CA LYS A 519 -15.09 -4.33 11.23
C LYS A 519 -16.25 -4.78 12.12
N THR A 520 -16.81 -3.87 12.91
CA THR A 520 -17.97 -4.13 13.78
C THR A 520 -19.29 -4.07 13.07
#